data_AF-A0A3T0G351-F1
#
_entry.id   AF-A0A3T0G351-F1
#
_cell.length_a   1.000
_cell.length_b   1.000
_cell.length_c   1.000
_cell.angle_alpha   90.00
_cell.angle_beta   90.00
_cell.angle_gamma   90.00
#
_symmetry.space_group_name_H-M   'P 1'
#
loop_
_entity.id
_entity.type
_entity.pdbx_description
1 polymer ?
#
loop_
_entity_poly.entity_id
_entity_poly.type
_entity_poly.pdbx_seq_one_letter_code
_entity_poly.pdbx_strand_id
1 'polypeptide(L)'
;MTLSLRHPSPSLIALLAVLAALTACDTPAPPEAPAQSKTTSTPAPAARIAWREGDVEDAFAEAKDSGKPILLYWGAAWCPPCNRLKATLFKDPAFIARTQQFVAVHLDGDSEGAQAWGERFGVKAYPTIIVLRPDRSEITRLSGDADNARLAEVLRVAAKSTSTAQQLLDRALHTPQQLSADDWAVLGNYAWGTDDRLVKPDAAADVLGRLSTSAPQPALQRSFALAAISAAKHPPTASSANRTLLEAVLADPAEVRANLGTLNYVPARLITAASNDAGVRSTLSNALNQALDKVYADPSLPISDRLGTAYARIQLARLAQGQPTETEAEPKRQQPPLPKDVVEVVHQRVQWATDTAKTDEERQSTISTAAALLSEVGDGSAAEQLLLAELSRSKTPYYYMPELADLAEQRGDKKTALLWLKRAYDSAQGPATRVQWGVMYVDGLIRLSPDDSAGIEGAATQVIGELAGQPDGYRQRTRQRFATLGNELKIWSKHRREGGAVLARLQQKMQSSCDSKTTSACTAWLG
;
A
#
# COMPACT_ATOMS: atom_id res chain seq x y z
N MET A 1 -10.35 39.23 7.17
CA MET A 1 -10.61 40.61 7.66
C MET A 1 -12.00 41.01 7.20
N THR A 2 -12.73 41.76 8.05
CA THR A 2 -13.80 42.75 7.70
C THR A 2 -15.04 42.34 6.87
N LEU A 3 -16.26 42.82 7.11
CA LEU A 3 -16.94 43.52 8.23
C LEU A 3 -18.46 43.66 7.85
N SER A 4 -19.35 43.76 8.84
CA SER A 4 -20.67 44.47 8.88
C SER A 4 -21.74 44.27 7.75
N LEU A 5 -23.06 44.17 7.98
CA LEU A 5 -24.01 45.04 8.75
C LEU A 5 -24.07 46.48 8.17
N ARG A 6 -25.20 47.21 8.06
CA ARG A 6 -26.58 47.07 8.56
C ARG A 6 -27.55 48.00 7.77
N HIS A 7 -28.85 47.95 8.07
CA HIS A 7 -29.88 48.89 7.57
C HIS A 7 -29.76 50.33 8.14
N PRO A 8 -30.60 51.26 7.63
CA PRO A 8 -31.34 52.24 8.45
C PRO A 8 -32.87 52.21 8.14
N SER A 9 -33.81 52.14 9.11
CA SER A 9 -34.32 53.21 10.04
C SER A 9 -35.59 53.92 9.51
N PRO A 10 -36.34 54.77 10.27
CA PRO A 10 -36.61 54.85 11.73
C PRO A 10 -38.12 55.12 12.08
N SER A 11 -38.41 55.44 13.37
CA SER A 11 -39.50 56.31 13.93
C SER A 11 -40.42 55.61 14.97
N LEU A 12 -40.87 56.21 16.09
CA LEU A 12 -40.48 57.45 16.81
C LEU A 12 -40.93 57.39 18.31
N ILE A 13 -40.08 57.89 19.20
CA ILE A 13 -40.24 58.47 20.58
C ILE A 13 -41.60 58.37 21.33
N ALA A 14 -41.57 57.89 22.59
CA ALA A 14 -42.20 58.52 23.77
C ALA A 14 -41.61 57.97 25.10
N LEU A 15 -41.60 58.78 26.16
CA LEU A 15 -40.90 58.54 27.45
C LEU A 15 -41.85 58.80 28.64
N LEU A 16 -41.81 58.01 29.73
CA LEU A 16 -42.35 58.38 31.05
C LEU A 16 -41.89 57.42 32.18
N ALA A 17 -42.09 57.82 33.45
CA ALA A 17 -41.44 57.27 34.65
C ALA A 17 -42.37 57.36 35.91
N VAL A 18 -42.07 56.90 37.13
CA VAL A 18 -40.82 56.43 37.79
C VAL A 18 -41.11 55.50 39.01
N LEU A 19 -40.09 55.02 39.75
CA LEU A 19 -40.02 54.36 41.11
C LEU A 19 -41.34 54.12 41.92
N ALA A 20 -41.58 53.02 42.68
CA ALA A 20 -40.78 52.51 43.83
C ALA A 20 -41.33 51.19 44.48
N ALA A 21 -40.40 50.34 44.97
CA ALA A 21 -40.38 49.47 46.18
C ALA A 21 -41.59 48.67 46.77
N LEU A 22 -41.36 47.34 46.88
CA LEU A 22 -41.56 46.41 48.03
C LEU A 22 -42.95 46.05 48.62
N THR A 23 -43.22 44.72 48.66
CA THR A 23 -44.02 43.85 49.58
C THR A 23 -44.85 42.82 48.77
N ALA A 24 -45.21 41.61 49.22
CA ALA A 24 -44.64 40.65 50.18
C ALA A 24 -45.36 39.27 49.98
N CYS A 25 -44.74 38.19 50.47
CA CYS A 25 -45.34 36.86 50.74
C CYS A 25 -45.96 36.04 49.57
N ASP A 26 -45.23 35.00 49.13
CA ASP A 26 -45.77 33.86 48.38
C ASP A 26 -45.99 32.63 49.30
N THR A 27 -46.96 31.78 48.96
CA THR A 27 -47.36 30.61 49.77
C THR A 27 -46.83 29.30 49.14
N PRO A 28 -46.32 28.31 49.90
CA PRO A 28 -45.56 27.20 49.30
C PRO A 28 -46.43 26.12 48.65
N ALA A 29 -45.96 25.60 47.52
CA ALA A 29 -46.54 24.46 46.80
C ALA A 29 -46.02 23.10 47.33
N PRO A 30 -46.71 21.97 47.05
CA PRO A 30 -46.32 20.65 47.55
C PRO A 30 -45.03 20.10 46.91
N PRO A 31 -44.27 19.23 47.61
CA PRO A 31 -43.01 18.71 47.09
C PRO A 31 -43.20 17.66 45.99
N GLU A 32 -42.55 17.87 44.84
CA GLU A 32 -42.40 16.86 43.79
C GLU A 32 -41.43 15.74 44.18
N ALA A 33 -41.67 14.53 43.64
CA ALA A 33 -40.79 13.38 43.83
C ALA A 33 -39.45 13.56 43.10
N PRO A 34 -38.33 13.03 43.64
CA PRO A 34 -37.00 13.28 43.09
C PRO A 34 -36.82 12.63 41.70
N ALA A 35 -36.65 13.46 40.68
CA ALA A 35 -36.26 13.03 39.34
C ALA A 35 -34.85 12.43 39.35
N GLN A 36 -34.74 11.14 39.03
CA GLN A 36 -33.45 10.47 38.87
C GLN A 36 -32.78 10.92 37.57
N SER A 37 -31.78 11.79 37.67
CA SER A 37 -30.92 12.19 36.55
C SER A 37 -30.08 11.00 36.05
N LYS A 38 -30.63 10.18 35.16
CA LYS A 38 -29.86 9.22 34.37
C LYS A 38 -29.11 9.95 33.26
N THR A 39 -27.96 10.51 33.61
CA THR A 39 -27.00 11.04 32.62
C THR A 39 -26.28 9.88 31.93
N THR A 40 -26.98 9.16 31.04
CA THR A 40 -26.33 8.27 30.07
C THR A 40 -25.63 9.12 29.02
N SER A 41 -24.44 9.63 29.36
CA SER A 41 -23.50 10.17 28.38
C SER A 41 -22.93 9.01 27.55
N THR A 42 -23.59 8.69 26.44
CA THR A 42 -22.97 7.90 25.38
C THR A 42 -21.64 8.57 25.02
N PRO A 43 -20.48 7.90 25.13
CA PRO A 43 -19.21 8.49 24.73
C PRO A 43 -19.29 8.93 23.28
N ALA A 44 -18.80 10.14 22.98
CA ALA A 44 -18.69 10.59 21.59
C ALA A 44 -17.84 9.58 20.80
N PRO A 45 -18.19 9.26 19.54
CA PRO A 45 -17.40 8.35 18.72
C PRO A 45 -15.92 8.78 18.68
N ALA A 46 -15.01 7.81 18.80
CA ALA A 46 -13.59 8.11 18.74
C ALA A 46 -13.25 8.79 17.40
N ALA A 47 -12.66 10.00 17.47
CA ALA A 47 -12.37 10.80 16.29
C ALA A 47 -11.11 10.35 15.52
N ARG A 48 -10.34 9.42 16.07
CA ARG A 48 -9.12 8.84 15.49
C ARG A 48 -8.85 7.45 16.06
N ILE A 49 -8.07 6.65 15.33
CA ILE A 49 -7.53 5.39 15.84
C ILE A 49 -6.57 5.69 17.01
N ALA A 50 -6.67 4.91 18.09
CA ALA A 50 -5.78 4.99 19.23
C ALA A 50 -4.52 4.14 19.00
N TRP A 51 -3.68 4.53 18.04
CA TRP A 51 -2.43 3.84 17.76
C TRP A 51 -1.45 3.97 18.95
N ARG A 52 -0.97 2.84 19.44
CA ARG A 52 0.34 2.72 20.11
C ARG A 52 1.41 2.77 19.03
N GLU A 53 2.43 3.61 19.22
CA GLU A 53 3.59 3.68 18.33
C GLU A 53 4.66 2.72 18.85
N GLY A 54 4.92 1.61 18.14
CA GLY A 54 5.91 0.61 18.56
C GLY A 54 5.47 -0.29 19.73
N ASP A 55 6.42 -0.66 20.59
CA ASP A 55 6.24 -1.47 21.81
C ASP A 55 5.35 -2.72 21.64
N VAL A 56 5.63 -3.50 20.59
CA VAL A 56 4.83 -4.68 20.20
C VAL A 56 4.79 -5.76 21.29
N GLU A 57 5.87 -5.95 22.05
CA GLU A 57 5.89 -6.94 23.14
C GLU A 57 4.93 -6.54 24.28
N ASP A 58 4.93 -5.26 24.66
CA ASP A 58 4.00 -4.72 25.66
C ASP A 58 2.56 -4.72 25.15
N ALA A 59 2.34 -4.52 23.85
CA ALA A 59 1.04 -4.69 23.24
C ALA A 59 0.54 -6.16 23.32
N PHE A 60 1.43 -7.16 23.26
CA PHE A 60 1.08 -8.56 23.53
C PHE A 60 0.79 -8.84 25.00
N ALA A 61 1.47 -8.17 25.93
CA ALA A 61 1.11 -8.23 27.35
C ALA A 61 -0.29 -7.63 27.60
N GLU A 62 -0.56 -6.42 27.11
CA GLU A 62 -1.87 -5.76 27.20
C GLU A 62 -2.98 -6.58 26.54
N ALA A 63 -2.73 -7.16 25.37
CA ALA A 63 -3.69 -8.03 24.66
C ALA A 63 -4.03 -9.29 25.47
N LYS A 64 -3.05 -9.86 26.17
CA LYS A 64 -3.25 -11.02 27.04
C LYS A 64 -4.08 -10.67 28.28
N ASP A 65 -3.79 -9.54 28.91
CA ASP A 65 -4.46 -9.11 30.15
C ASP A 65 -5.88 -8.57 29.89
N SER A 66 -6.09 -7.89 28.76
CA SER A 66 -7.40 -7.36 28.35
C SER A 66 -8.29 -8.37 27.58
N GLY A 67 -7.71 -9.48 27.12
CA GLY A 67 -8.38 -10.46 26.26
C GLY A 67 -8.67 -9.97 24.83
N LYS A 68 -8.17 -8.79 24.44
CA LYS A 68 -8.37 -8.22 23.10
C LYS A 68 -7.37 -8.77 22.09
N PRO A 69 -7.75 -9.02 20.83
CA PRO A 69 -6.79 -9.23 19.74
C PRO A 69 -5.99 -7.94 19.45
N ILE A 70 -4.82 -8.08 18.81
CA ILE A 70 -4.01 -6.96 18.34
C ILE A 70 -4.38 -6.62 16.91
N LEU A 71 -4.50 -5.32 16.62
CA LEU A 71 -4.52 -4.77 15.26
C LEU A 71 -3.16 -4.12 14.99
N LEU A 72 -2.28 -4.83 14.26
CA LEU A 72 -0.93 -4.38 13.96
C LEU A 72 -0.87 -3.84 12.53
N TYR A 73 -0.49 -2.57 12.39
CA TYR A 73 -0.30 -1.90 11.11
C TYR A 73 1.18 -1.58 10.89
N TRP A 74 1.77 -2.21 9.86
CA TRP A 74 3.09 -1.88 9.33
C TRP A 74 3.00 -0.82 8.24
N GLY A 75 3.80 0.23 8.39
CA GLY A 75 3.91 1.28 7.38
C GLY A 75 5.30 1.89 7.31
N ALA A 76 5.41 2.93 6.50
CA ALA A 76 6.51 3.88 6.55
C ALA A 76 5.98 5.27 6.14
N ALA A 77 6.59 6.35 6.62
CA ALA A 77 6.16 7.71 6.28
C ALA A 77 6.16 7.99 4.74
N TRP A 78 7.17 7.51 4.02
CA TRP A 78 7.35 7.74 2.58
C TRP A 78 6.44 6.90 1.66
N CYS A 79 5.84 5.83 2.18
CA CYS A 79 5.15 4.80 1.40
C CYS A 79 3.82 5.30 0.80
N PRO A 80 3.62 5.36 -0.54
CA PRO A 80 2.39 5.87 -1.14
C PRO A 80 1.12 5.12 -0.75
N PRO A 81 1.04 3.77 -0.79
CA PRO A 81 -0.19 3.07 -0.41
C PRO A 81 -0.45 3.13 1.11
N CYS A 82 0.58 3.35 1.92
CA CYS A 82 0.42 3.66 3.35
C CYS A 82 -0.27 5.02 3.55
N ASN A 83 0.09 6.01 2.74
CA ASN A 83 -0.54 7.32 2.76
C ASN A 83 -1.96 7.29 2.15
N ARG A 84 -2.27 6.38 1.21
CA ARG A 84 -3.66 6.09 0.78
C ARG A 84 -4.51 5.71 2.00
N LEU A 85 -4.06 4.74 2.80
CA LEU A 85 -4.79 4.32 4.02
C LEU A 85 -4.98 5.46 5.02
N LYS A 86 -3.96 6.30 5.23
CA LYS A 86 -4.04 7.49 6.08
C LYS A 86 -5.00 8.55 5.53
N ALA A 87 -5.10 8.69 4.21
CA ALA A 87 -6.03 9.59 3.55
C ALA A 87 -7.48 9.06 3.55
N THR A 88 -7.68 7.74 3.62
CA THR A 88 -8.98 7.09 3.43
C THR A 88 -9.41 6.24 4.64
N LEU A 89 -8.99 4.97 4.72
CA LEU A 89 -9.45 3.97 5.70
C LEU A 89 -9.30 4.45 7.15
N PHE A 90 -8.20 5.12 7.49
CA PHE A 90 -7.96 5.58 8.86
C PHE A 90 -8.75 6.84 9.25
N LYS A 91 -9.46 7.45 8.29
CA LYS A 91 -10.44 8.52 8.52
C LYS A 91 -11.90 8.01 8.49
N ASP A 92 -12.12 6.73 8.15
CA ASP A 92 -13.45 6.12 8.11
C ASP A 92 -13.99 5.93 9.54
N PRO A 93 -15.13 6.55 9.92
CA PRO A 93 -15.66 6.44 11.27
C PRO A 93 -16.06 5.01 11.68
N ALA A 94 -16.48 4.17 10.73
CA ALA A 94 -16.79 2.77 11.01
C ALA A 94 -15.50 2.00 11.29
N PHE A 95 -14.43 2.20 10.50
CA PHE A 95 -13.13 1.59 10.77
C PHE A 95 -12.58 2.02 12.14
N ILE A 96 -12.56 3.32 12.44
CA ILE A 96 -12.10 3.88 13.73
C ILE A 96 -12.91 3.30 14.91
N ALA A 97 -14.23 3.14 14.76
CA ALA A 97 -15.06 2.54 15.81
C ALA A 97 -14.71 1.05 16.04
N ARG A 98 -14.38 0.29 14.98
CA ARG A 98 -13.93 -1.10 15.11
C ARG A 98 -12.57 -1.22 15.80
N THR A 99 -11.63 -0.29 15.59
CA THR A 99 -10.29 -0.39 16.21
C THR A 99 -10.32 -0.41 17.74
N GLN A 100 -11.38 0.11 18.38
CA GLN A 100 -11.55 0.10 19.84
C GLN A 100 -11.65 -1.32 20.45
N GLN A 101 -11.99 -2.31 19.63
CA GLN A 101 -12.07 -3.73 20.03
C GLN A 101 -10.70 -4.42 20.09
N PHE A 102 -9.62 -3.72 19.72
CA PHE A 102 -8.27 -4.24 19.61
C PHE A 102 -7.30 -3.49 20.52
N VAL A 103 -6.12 -4.06 20.76
CA VAL A 103 -4.91 -3.27 21.06
C VAL A 103 -4.34 -2.84 19.71
N ALA A 104 -4.46 -1.56 19.37
CA ALA A 104 -4.06 -1.04 18.05
C ALA A 104 -2.61 -0.54 18.07
N VAL A 105 -1.76 -1.10 17.21
CA VAL A 105 -0.33 -0.79 17.13
C VAL A 105 0.04 -0.35 15.73
N HIS A 106 0.63 0.83 15.61
CA HIS A 106 1.38 1.24 14.42
C HIS A 106 2.86 0.93 14.65
N LEU A 107 3.50 0.31 13.66
CA LEU A 107 4.93 0.09 13.66
C LEU A 107 5.52 0.60 12.34
N ASP A 108 6.24 1.71 12.43
CA ASP A 108 6.99 2.23 11.31
C ASP A 108 8.17 1.30 11.01
N GLY A 109 8.42 1.06 9.72
CA GLY A 109 9.46 0.18 9.21
C GLY A 109 10.89 0.55 9.63
N ASP A 110 11.09 1.79 10.08
CA ASP A 110 12.36 2.35 10.53
C ASP A 110 12.49 2.43 12.08
N SER A 111 11.48 1.97 12.84
CA SER A 111 11.58 1.84 14.30
C SER A 111 12.53 0.70 14.73
N GLU A 112 13.06 0.81 15.95
CA GLU A 112 13.84 -0.28 16.57
C GLU A 112 13.00 -1.57 16.67
N GLY A 113 13.63 -2.72 16.44
CA GLY A 113 12.95 -4.03 16.41
C GLY A 113 12.05 -4.29 15.19
N ALA A 114 11.74 -3.28 14.37
CA ALA A 114 10.73 -3.40 13.32
C ALA A 114 11.05 -4.52 12.31
N GLN A 115 12.31 -4.62 11.86
CA GLN A 115 12.70 -5.65 10.90
C GLN A 115 12.70 -7.07 11.51
N ALA A 116 12.89 -7.24 12.82
CA ALA A 116 12.75 -8.55 13.50
C ALA A 116 11.30 -8.98 13.62
N TRP A 117 10.40 -8.07 13.97
CA TRP A 117 8.98 -8.38 14.02
C TRP A 117 8.38 -8.61 12.63
N GLY A 118 8.83 -7.87 11.61
CA GLY A 118 8.53 -8.15 10.22
C GLY A 118 8.95 -9.57 9.80
N GLU A 119 10.06 -10.10 10.34
CA GLU A 119 10.49 -11.49 10.11
C GLU A 119 9.54 -12.49 10.76
N ARG A 120 9.22 -12.24 12.03
CA ARG A 120 8.29 -13.06 12.82
C ARG A 120 6.90 -13.16 12.19
N PHE A 121 6.42 -12.06 11.60
CA PHE A 121 5.12 -11.98 10.94
C PHE A 121 5.18 -11.99 9.41
N GLY A 122 6.33 -12.35 8.81
CA GLY A 122 6.48 -12.51 7.36
C GLY A 122 5.95 -11.33 6.56
N VAL A 123 6.25 -10.12 7.01
CA VAL A 123 5.85 -8.87 6.36
C VAL A 123 6.82 -8.59 5.23
N LYS A 124 6.31 -8.60 4.00
CA LYS A 124 7.12 -8.43 2.78
C LYS A 124 7.11 -7.02 2.21
N ALA A 125 6.02 -6.29 2.43
CA ALA A 125 5.76 -4.99 1.83
C ALA A 125 4.96 -4.09 2.77
N TYR A 126 4.98 -2.79 2.50
CA TYR A 126 4.14 -1.82 3.18
C TYR A 126 3.04 -1.33 2.23
N PRO A 127 1.82 -1.05 2.73
CA PRO A 127 1.35 -1.33 4.08
C PRO A 127 1.07 -2.82 4.29
N THR A 128 1.14 -3.28 5.54
CA THR A 128 0.60 -4.59 5.93
C THR A 128 -0.21 -4.41 7.21
N ILE A 129 -1.49 -4.79 7.21
CA ILE A 129 -2.34 -4.79 8.41
C ILE A 129 -2.64 -6.24 8.79
N ILE A 130 -2.34 -6.62 10.03
CA ILE A 130 -2.54 -7.97 10.55
C ILE A 130 -3.38 -7.91 11.83
N VAL A 131 -4.34 -8.83 11.94
CA VAL A 131 -5.02 -9.10 13.21
C VAL A 131 -4.40 -10.35 13.85
N LEU A 132 -3.90 -10.20 15.07
CA LEU A 132 -3.16 -11.23 15.81
C LEU A 132 -3.89 -11.57 17.12
N ARG A 133 -3.88 -12.85 17.49
CA ARG A 133 -4.28 -13.31 18.84
C ARG A 133 -3.21 -12.94 19.87
N PRO A 134 -3.52 -12.88 21.18
CA PRO A 134 -2.51 -12.68 22.23
C PRO A 134 -1.39 -13.72 22.25
N ASP A 135 -1.65 -14.93 21.73
CA ASP A 135 -0.65 -15.99 21.50
C ASP A 135 0.24 -15.79 20.24
N ARG A 136 0.09 -14.65 19.57
CA ARG A 136 0.81 -14.21 18.35
C ARG A 136 0.45 -14.97 17.07
N SER A 137 -0.56 -15.83 17.08
CA SER A 137 -1.08 -16.46 15.86
C SER A 137 -1.97 -15.51 15.04
N GLU A 138 -1.94 -15.65 13.71
CA GLU A 138 -2.59 -14.73 12.77
C GLU A 138 -4.06 -15.11 12.54
N ILE A 139 -4.98 -14.20 12.86
CA ILE A 139 -6.42 -14.32 12.53
C ILE A 139 -6.64 -14.01 11.05
N THR A 140 -6.09 -12.88 10.59
CA THR A 140 -6.17 -12.44 9.20
C THR A 140 -5.14 -11.36 8.89
N ARG A 141 -4.87 -11.16 7.60
CA ARG A 141 -4.06 -10.09 7.03
C ARG A 141 -4.87 -9.37 5.96
N LEU A 142 -5.02 -8.06 6.09
CA LEU A 142 -5.87 -7.25 5.22
C LEU A 142 -5.08 -6.71 4.04
N SER A 143 -5.67 -6.78 2.85
CA SER A 143 -5.08 -6.17 1.65
C SER A 143 -5.32 -4.66 1.66
N GLY A 144 -4.24 -3.87 1.57
CA GLY A 144 -4.29 -2.40 1.71
C GLY A 144 -4.94 -1.63 0.54
N ASP A 145 -5.36 -2.35 -0.51
CA ASP A 145 -6.06 -1.87 -1.69
C ASP A 145 -7.57 -2.19 -1.69
N ALA A 146 -8.04 -3.06 -0.79
CA ALA A 146 -9.45 -3.45 -0.71
C ALA A 146 -10.38 -2.28 -0.32
N ASP A 147 -11.68 -2.45 -0.61
CA ASP A 147 -12.73 -1.48 -0.28
C ASP A 147 -12.86 -1.26 1.25
N ASN A 148 -12.93 0.00 1.68
CA ASN A 148 -12.91 0.38 3.09
C ASN A 148 -14.05 -0.26 3.91
N ALA A 149 -15.25 -0.39 3.34
CA ALA A 149 -16.39 -0.97 4.06
C ALA A 149 -16.17 -2.46 4.30
N ARG A 150 -15.56 -3.17 3.33
CA ARG A 150 -15.14 -4.57 3.51
C ARG A 150 -14.08 -4.70 4.60
N LEU A 151 -13.07 -3.84 4.61
CA LEU A 151 -12.02 -3.86 5.62
C LEU A 151 -12.56 -3.60 7.04
N ALA A 152 -13.48 -2.65 7.20
CA ALA A 152 -14.16 -2.40 8.47
C ALA A 152 -15.03 -3.59 8.92
N GLU A 153 -15.68 -4.30 7.99
CA GLU A 153 -16.47 -5.49 8.30
C GLU A 153 -15.60 -6.70 8.66
N VAL A 154 -14.47 -6.91 7.98
CA VAL A 154 -13.51 -7.96 8.36
C VAL A 154 -12.96 -7.72 9.77
N LEU A 155 -12.74 -6.46 10.20
CA LEU A 155 -12.41 -6.17 11.60
C LEU A 155 -13.54 -6.53 12.57
N ARG A 156 -14.82 -6.34 12.21
CA ARG A 156 -15.95 -6.80 13.05
C ARG A 156 -15.87 -8.30 13.31
N VAL A 157 -15.56 -9.08 12.28
CA VAL A 157 -15.42 -10.54 12.37
C VAL A 157 -14.18 -10.90 13.17
N ALA A 158 -13.02 -10.34 12.80
CA ALA A 158 -11.73 -10.66 13.39
C ALA A 158 -11.66 -10.32 14.89
N ALA A 159 -12.37 -9.28 15.36
CA ALA A 159 -12.50 -8.93 16.77
C ALA A 159 -13.12 -10.04 17.65
N LYS A 160 -13.81 -11.02 17.04
CA LYS A 160 -14.45 -12.15 17.72
C LYS A 160 -13.91 -13.51 17.28
N SER A 161 -13.00 -13.55 16.30
CA SER A 161 -12.51 -14.82 15.76
C SER A 161 -11.62 -15.54 16.76
N THR A 162 -11.93 -16.82 16.99
CA THR A 162 -11.04 -17.74 17.70
C THR A 162 -10.12 -18.51 16.74
N SER A 163 -10.42 -18.54 15.44
CA SER A 163 -9.67 -19.30 14.43
C SER A 163 -8.57 -18.47 13.78
N THR A 164 -7.47 -19.14 13.45
CA THR A 164 -6.37 -18.56 12.65
C THR A 164 -6.63 -18.67 11.15
N ALA A 165 -5.98 -17.83 10.34
CA ALA A 165 -6.06 -17.90 8.87
C ALA A 165 -5.68 -19.30 8.35
N GLN A 166 -4.69 -19.97 8.97
CA GLN A 166 -4.33 -21.36 8.67
C GLN A 166 -5.51 -22.32 8.94
N GLN A 167 -6.14 -22.24 10.11
CA GLN A 167 -7.28 -23.10 10.45
C GLN A 167 -8.50 -22.86 9.55
N LEU A 168 -8.71 -21.62 9.11
CA LEU A 168 -9.76 -21.28 8.13
C LEU A 168 -9.45 -21.88 6.76
N LEU A 169 -8.20 -21.75 6.28
CA LEU A 169 -7.76 -22.34 5.02
C LEU A 169 -7.83 -23.87 5.04
N ASP A 170 -7.35 -24.50 6.11
CA ASP A 170 -7.39 -25.96 6.26
C ASP A 170 -8.84 -26.48 6.21
N ARG A 171 -9.78 -25.80 6.90
CA ARG A 171 -11.21 -26.12 6.80
C ARG A 171 -11.77 -25.84 5.41
N ALA A 172 -11.40 -24.75 4.75
CA ALA A 172 -11.88 -24.43 3.39
C ALA A 172 -11.47 -25.48 2.35
N LEU A 173 -10.27 -26.06 2.50
CA LEU A 173 -9.70 -27.03 1.56
C LEU A 173 -10.16 -28.49 1.79
N HIS A 174 -10.68 -28.82 2.98
CA HIS A 174 -11.01 -30.20 3.37
C HIS A 174 -12.44 -30.39 3.92
N THR A 175 -12.99 -29.41 4.61
CA THR A 175 -14.33 -29.44 5.24
C THR A 175 -15.08 -28.10 5.09
N PRO A 176 -15.23 -27.54 3.87
CA PRO A 176 -15.78 -26.19 3.65
C PRO A 176 -17.19 -25.97 4.22
N GLN A 177 -17.98 -27.05 4.36
CA GLN A 177 -19.29 -27.05 5.00
C GLN A 177 -19.27 -26.71 6.51
N GLN A 178 -18.10 -26.68 7.15
CA GLN A 178 -17.92 -26.26 8.55
C GLN A 178 -17.64 -24.76 8.70
N LEU A 179 -17.45 -24.02 7.60
CA LEU A 179 -17.18 -22.59 7.63
C LEU A 179 -18.47 -21.77 7.61
N SER A 180 -18.53 -20.77 8.48
CA SER A 180 -19.58 -19.76 8.47
C SER A 180 -19.38 -18.73 7.35
N ALA A 181 -20.40 -17.90 7.11
CA ALA A 181 -20.27 -16.76 6.19
C ALA A 181 -19.20 -15.75 6.66
N ASP A 182 -19.06 -15.55 7.97
CA ASP A 182 -18.04 -14.69 8.58
C ASP A 182 -16.62 -15.26 8.33
N ASP A 183 -16.42 -16.59 8.43
CA ASP A 183 -15.13 -17.23 8.10
C ASP A 183 -14.77 -17.07 6.62
N TRP A 184 -15.74 -17.24 5.72
CA TRP A 184 -15.55 -17.03 4.27
C TRP A 184 -15.27 -15.56 3.94
N ALA A 185 -15.85 -14.62 4.68
CA ALA A 185 -15.54 -13.19 4.55
C ALA A 185 -14.09 -12.87 4.96
N VAL A 186 -13.55 -13.55 5.98
CA VAL A 186 -12.13 -13.43 6.35
C VAL A 186 -11.21 -13.94 5.23
N LEU A 187 -11.46 -15.14 4.69
CA LEU A 187 -10.66 -15.71 3.60
C LEU A 187 -10.77 -14.89 2.30
N GLY A 188 -11.96 -14.37 1.99
CA GLY A 188 -12.22 -13.57 0.79
C GLY A 188 -11.56 -12.20 0.76
N ASN A 189 -11.13 -11.69 1.91
CA ASN A 189 -10.41 -10.41 2.03
C ASN A 189 -8.96 -10.59 2.53
N TYR A 190 -8.48 -11.84 2.60
CA TYR A 190 -7.11 -12.13 3.00
C TYR A 190 -6.11 -11.64 1.94
N ALA A 191 -4.98 -11.08 2.36
CA ALA A 191 -3.96 -10.51 1.48
C ALA A 191 -3.04 -11.57 0.84
N TRP A 192 -3.62 -12.47 0.04
CA TRP A 192 -2.96 -13.66 -0.54
C TRP A 192 -1.62 -13.38 -1.23
N GLY A 193 -1.47 -12.24 -1.91
CA GLY A 193 -0.21 -11.85 -2.57
C GLY A 193 0.92 -11.38 -1.62
N THR A 194 0.69 -11.34 -0.30
CA THR A 194 1.61 -10.75 0.68
C THR A 194 2.04 -11.68 1.82
N ASP A 195 1.61 -12.95 1.84
CA ASP A 195 2.10 -13.96 2.80
C ASP A 195 2.43 -15.31 2.15
N ASP A 196 3.73 -15.59 2.02
CA ASP A 196 4.26 -16.86 1.50
C ASP A 196 4.24 -18.00 2.54
N ARG A 197 3.67 -17.77 3.73
CA ARG A 197 3.75 -18.71 4.86
C ARG A 197 2.46 -19.52 4.98
N LEU A 198 1.31 -18.88 4.83
CA LEU A 198 0.01 -19.52 4.66
C LEU A 198 -0.05 -20.32 3.35
N VAL A 199 0.39 -19.74 2.23
CA VAL A 199 0.46 -20.41 0.92
C VAL A 199 1.76 -20.06 0.21
N LYS A 200 2.46 -21.07 -0.35
CA LYS A 200 3.67 -20.82 -1.14
C LYS A 200 3.31 -20.21 -2.50
N PRO A 201 4.11 -19.28 -3.07
CA PRO A 201 3.80 -18.64 -4.35
C PRO A 201 3.49 -19.64 -5.49
N ASP A 202 4.30 -20.68 -5.65
CA ASP A 202 4.09 -21.72 -6.68
C ASP A 202 2.79 -22.55 -6.48
N ALA A 203 2.18 -22.52 -5.29
CA ALA A 203 0.92 -23.19 -4.96
C ALA A 203 -0.30 -22.24 -4.90
N ALA A 204 -0.09 -20.92 -4.97
CA ALA A 204 -1.14 -19.92 -4.73
C ALA A 204 -2.32 -20.05 -5.69
N ALA A 205 -2.06 -20.25 -6.99
CA ALA A 205 -3.09 -20.39 -8.00
C ALA A 205 -3.96 -21.66 -7.82
N ASP A 206 -3.38 -22.80 -7.42
CA ASP A 206 -4.13 -24.03 -7.14
C ASP A 206 -5.04 -23.85 -5.91
N VAL A 207 -4.49 -23.32 -4.81
CA VAL A 207 -5.25 -23.07 -3.59
C VAL A 207 -6.40 -22.10 -3.85
N LEU A 208 -6.16 -21.00 -4.56
CA LEU A 208 -7.21 -20.04 -4.92
C LEU A 208 -8.25 -20.65 -5.87
N GLY A 209 -7.87 -21.52 -6.81
CA GLY A 209 -8.80 -22.28 -7.65
C GLY A 209 -9.70 -23.23 -6.85
N ARG A 210 -9.13 -23.93 -5.86
CA ARG A 210 -9.89 -24.79 -4.94
C ARG A 210 -10.84 -23.98 -4.06
N LEU A 211 -10.39 -22.86 -3.50
CA LEU A 211 -11.25 -21.92 -2.76
C LEU A 211 -12.38 -21.35 -3.64
N SER A 212 -12.11 -21.06 -4.91
CA SER A 212 -13.12 -20.66 -5.89
C SER A 212 -14.20 -21.72 -6.09
N THR A 213 -13.85 -23.01 -6.08
CA THR A 213 -14.83 -24.10 -6.22
C THR A 213 -15.60 -24.34 -4.92
N SER A 214 -14.96 -24.13 -3.76
CA SER A 214 -15.54 -24.42 -2.44
C SER A 214 -16.34 -23.26 -1.82
N ALA A 215 -16.16 -22.02 -2.28
CA ALA A 215 -16.84 -20.86 -1.72
C ALA A 215 -18.37 -20.88 -1.95
N PRO A 216 -19.20 -20.53 -0.96
CA PRO A 216 -20.65 -20.68 -1.04
C PRO A 216 -21.37 -19.57 -1.82
N GLN A 217 -20.72 -18.42 -2.05
CA GLN A 217 -21.33 -17.26 -2.71
C GLN A 217 -20.69 -17.05 -4.10
N PRO A 218 -21.47 -16.93 -5.19
CA PRO A 218 -20.92 -16.79 -6.55
C PRO A 218 -19.93 -15.63 -6.73
N ALA A 219 -20.16 -14.48 -6.10
CA ALA A 219 -19.21 -13.34 -6.14
C ALA A 219 -17.87 -13.66 -5.48
N LEU A 220 -17.87 -14.47 -4.41
CA LEU A 220 -16.66 -14.93 -3.74
C LEU A 220 -15.93 -16.01 -4.56
N GLN A 221 -16.68 -16.91 -5.20
CA GLN A 221 -16.13 -17.85 -6.19
C GLN A 221 -15.38 -17.10 -7.30
N ARG A 222 -16.00 -16.05 -7.88
CA ARG A 222 -15.41 -15.20 -8.92
C ARG A 222 -14.18 -14.44 -8.43
N SER A 223 -14.22 -13.87 -7.22
CA SER A 223 -13.07 -13.16 -6.64
C SER A 223 -11.86 -14.08 -6.45
N PHE A 224 -12.06 -15.31 -5.94
CA PHE A 224 -10.99 -16.30 -5.85
C PHE A 224 -10.49 -16.77 -7.22
N ALA A 225 -11.36 -16.91 -8.22
CA ALA A 225 -10.95 -17.29 -9.57
C ALA A 225 -10.09 -16.22 -10.26
N LEU A 226 -10.44 -14.93 -10.12
CA LEU A 226 -9.61 -13.82 -10.59
C LEU A 226 -8.26 -13.77 -9.85
N ALA A 227 -8.28 -13.97 -8.53
CA ALA A 227 -7.06 -14.06 -7.73
C ALA A 227 -6.16 -15.24 -8.18
N ALA A 228 -6.74 -16.39 -8.54
CA ALA A 228 -6.00 -17.54 -9.08
C ALA A 228 -5.33 -17.24 -10.42
N ILE A 229 -6.01 -16.53 -11.33
CA ILE A 229 -5.43 -16.09 -12.62
C ILE A 229 -4.27 -15.12 -12.38
N SER A 230 -4.41 -14.20 -11.43
CA SER A 230 -3.38 -13.22 -11.04
C SER A 230 -2.16 -13.90 -10.41
N ALA A 231 -2.38 -14.81 -9.46
CA ALA A 231 -1.34 -15.51 -8.70
C ALA A 231 -0.61 -16.61 -9.48
N ALA A 232 -1.06 -16.97 -10.68
CA ALA A 232 -0.39 -17.99 -11.50
C ALA A 232 1.04 -17.55 -11.86
N LYS A 233 1.97 -18.51 -11.92
CA LYS A 233 3.38 -18.24 -12.30
C LYS A 233 3.52 -17.80 -13.77
N HIS A 234 2.67 -18.34 -14.62
CA HIS A 234 2.56 -18.00 -16.04
C HIS A 234 1.11 -17.64 -16.36
N PRO A 235 0.84 -16.86 -17.43
CA PRO A 235 -0.53 -16.62 -17.88
C PRO A 235 -1.24 -17.96 -18.13
N PRO A 236 -2.43 -18.19 -17.54
CA PRO A 236 -3.15 -19.45 -17.75
C PRO A 236 -3.68 -19.56 -19.18
N THR A 237 -3.83 -20.79 -19.67
CA THR A 237 -4.38 -21.05 -21.01
C THR A 237 -5.77 -20.42 -21.17
N ALA A 238 -5.97 -19.75 -22.31
CA ALA A 238 -7.25 -19.16 -22.69
C ALA A 238 -8.41 -20.17 -22.58
N SER A 239 -9.50 -19.81 -21.88
CA SER A 239 -10.66 -20.70 -21.72
C SER A 239 -12.00 -19.95 -21.70
N SER A 240 -13.05 -20.61 -22.19
CA SER A 240 -14.43 -20.10 -22.11
C SER A 240 -14.90 -19.88 -20.67
N ALA A 241 -14.40 -20.68 -19.71
CA ALA A 241 -14.69 -20.49 -18.30
C ALA A 241 -14.13 -19.15 -17.77
N ASN A 242 -12.88 -18.81 -18.08
CA ASN A 242 -12.27 -17.53 -17.74
C ASN A 242 -12.97 -16.35 -18.45
N ARG A 243 -13.45 -16.55 -19.67
CA ARG A 243 -14.28 -15.57 -20.39
C ARG A 243 -15.60 -15.31 -19.65
N THR A 244 -16.37 -16.36 -19.34
CA THR A 244 -17.66 -16.20 -18.64
C THR A 244 -17.48 -15.63 -17.23
N LEU A 245 -16.39 -15.99 -16.53
CA LEU A 245 -15.97 -15.35 -15.28
C LEU A 245 -15.82 -13.83 -15.45
N LEU A 246 -15.03 -13.38 -16.44
CA LEU A 246 -14.76 -11.96 -16.65
C LEU A 246 -16.02 -11.22 -17.12
N GLU A 247 -16.80 -11.80 -18.03
CA GLU A 247 -18.09 -11.24 -18.48
C GLU A 247 -19.06 -11.05 -17.30
N ALA A 248 -19.13 -12.00 -16.37
CA ALA A 248 -19.98 -11.89 -15.18
C ALA A 248 -19.51 -10.80 -14.20
N VAL A 249 -18.19 -10.68 -13.96
CA VAL A 249 -17.64 -9.62 -13.09
C VAL A 249 -17.85 -8.23 -13.70
N LEU A 250 -17.69 -8.07 -15.02
CA LEU A 250 -17.87 -6.78 -15.70
C LEU A 250 -19.33 -6.36 -15.83
N ALA A 251 -20.28 -7.28 -15.69
CA ALA A 251 -21.71 -7.00 -15.73
C ALA A 251 -22.24 -6.33 -14.44
N ASP A 252 -21.59 -6.53 -13.29
CA ASP A 252 -22.00 -5.97 -11.99
C ASP A 252 -21.00 -4.92 -11.48
N PRO A 253 -21.36 -3.63 -11.39
CA PRO A 253 -20.52 -2.58 -10.81
C PRO A 253 -20.01 -2.88 -9.39
N ALA A 254 -20.77 -3.63 -8.57
CA ALA A 254 -20.34 -4.03 -7.24
C ALA A 254 -19.20 -5.06 -7.32
N GLU A 255 -19.19 -5.95 -8.32
CA GLU A 255 -18.09 -6.89 -8.54
C GLU A 255 -16.88 -6.24 -9.22
N VAL A 256 -17.08 -5.25 -10.09
CA VAL A 256 -15.99 -4.40 -10.61
C VAL A 256 -15.27 -3.71 -9.45
N ARG A 257 -16.02 -3.08 -8.54
CA ARG A 257 -15.46 -2.43 -7.34
C ARG A 257 -14.81 -3.44 -6.39
N ALA A 258 -15.43 -4.60 -6.19
CA ALA A 258 -14.91 -5.69 -5.35
C ALA A 258 -13.52 -6.20 -5.79
N ASN A 259 -13.29 -6.25 -7.10
CA ASN A 259 -12.11 -6.85 -7.71
C ASN A 259 -11.16 -5.80 -8.33
N LEU A 260 -11.37 -4.51 -8.02
CA LEU A 260 -10.71 -3.39 -8.70
C LEU A 260 -9.19 -3.49 -8.69
N GLY A 261 -8.57 -3.93 -7.58
CA GLY A 261 -7.13 -4.16 -7.51
C GLY A 261 -6.64 -5.16 -8.57
N THR A 262 -7.34 -6.27 -8.77
CA THR A 262 -6.98 -7.28 -9.79
C THR A 262 -7.30 -6.80 -11.21
N LEU A 263 -8.45 -6.13 -11.41
CA LEU A 263 -8.84 -5.58 -12.71
C LEU A 263 -7.91 -4.45 -13.19
N ASN A 264 -7.38 -3.65 -12.27
CA ASN A 264 -6.39 -2.62 -12.58
C ASN A 264 -4.98 -3.20 -12.77
N TYR A 265 -4.57 -4.18 -11.94
CA TYR A 265 -3.17 -4.62 -11.88
C TYR A 265 -2.77 -5.64 -12.95
N VAL A 266 -3.68 -6.53 -13.37
CA VAL A 266 -3.39 -7.59 -14.39
C VAL A 266 -4.42 -7.67 -15.54
N PRO A 267 -4.81 -6.53 -16.16
CA PRO A 267 -5.88 -6.48 -17.16
C PRO A 267 -5.57 -7.28 -18.44
N ALA A 268 -4.38 -7.16 -19.02
CA ALA A 268 -4.04 -7.89 -20.26
C ALA A 268 -3.94 -9.39 -19.98
N ARG A 269 -3.46 -9.78 -18.80
CA ARG A 269 -3.48 -11.16 -18.31
C ARG A 269 -4.89 -11.73 -18.23
N LEU A 270 -5.86 -10.98 -17.69
CA LEU A 270 -7.26 -11.41 -17.60
C LEU A 270 -7.89 -11.59 -19.00
N ILE A 271 -7.61 -10.66 -19.92
CA ILE A 271 -8.12 -10.71 -21.29
C ILE A 271 -7.52 -11.89 -22.08
N THR A 272 -6.23 -12.15 -21.93
CA THR A 272 -5.55 -13.31 -22.56
C THR A 272 -5.96 -14.64 -21.94
N ALA A 273 -6.17 -14.69 -20.62
CA ALA A 273 -6.76 -15.85 -19.93
C ALA A 273 -8.19 -16.17 -20.39
N ALA A 274 -8.94 -15.17 -20.88
CA ALA A 274 -10.30 -15.34 -21.39
C ALA A 274 -10.35 -15.83 -22.86
N SER A 275 -9.46 -15.37 -23.75
CA SER A 275 -9.48 -15.78 -25.16
C SER A 275 -8.17 -15.52 -25.89
N ASN A 276 -7.83 -16.41 -26.84
CA ASN A 276 -6.81 -16.15 -27.85
C ASN A 276 -7.36 -15.37 -29.06
N ASP A 277 -8.67 -15.44 -29.31
CA ASP A 277 -9.33 -14.75 -30.43
C ASP A 277 -9.24 -13.22 -30.27
N ALA A 278 -8.82 -12.53 -31.34
CA ALA A 278 -8.59 -11.09 -31.31
C ALA A 278 -9.89 -10.27 -31.20
N GLY A 279 -10.99 -10.75 -31.80
CA GLY A 279 -12.30 -10.11 -31.72
C GLY A 279 -12.86 -10.16 -30.31
N VAL A 280 -12.85 -11.35 -29.68
CA VAL A 280 -13.27 -11.55 -28.29
C VAL A 280 -12.40 -10.74 -27.33
N ARG A 281 -11.07 -10.74 -27.51
CA ARG A 281 -10.17 -9.91 -26.69
C ARG A 281 -10.52 -8.43 -26.80
N SER A 282 -10.73 -7.91 -28.02
CA SER A 282 -11.15 -6.52 -28.25
C SER A 282 -12.48 -6.19 -27.57
N THR A 283 -13.49 -7.07 -27.69
CA THR A 283 -14.79 -6.91 -27.01
C THR A 283 -14.64 -6.83 -25.50
N LEU A 284 -13.87 -7.74 -24.88
CA LEU A 284 -13.65 -7.77 -23.44
C LEU A 284 -12.83 -6.56 -22.96
N SER A 285 -11.80 -6.13 -23.72
CA SER A 285 -11.02 -4.92 -23.43
C SER A 285 -11.91 -3.67 -23.42
N ASN A 286 -12.84 -3.58 -24.38
CA ASN A 286 -13.79 -2.46 -24.44
C ASN A 286 -14.79 -2.49 -23.27
N ALA A 287 -15.30 -3.66 -22.89
CA ALA A 287 -16.16 -3.82 -21.71
C ALA A 287 -15.43 -3.45 -20.41
N LEU A 288 -14.17 -3.88 -20.25
CA LEU A 288 -13.35 -3.53 -19.09
C LEU A 288 -13.05 -2.01 -19.04
N ASN A 289 -12.67 -1.40 -20.17
CA ASN A 289 -12.52 0.06 -20.25
C ASN A 289 -13.81 0.80 -19.84
N GLN A 290 -14.98 0.39 -20.34
CA GLN A 290 -16.26 1.00 -19.95
C GLN A 290 -16.61 0.82 -18.47
N ALA A 291 -16.25 -0.32 -17.88
CA ALA A 291 -16.42 -0.55 -16.45
C ALA A 291 -15.49 0.35 -15.62
N LEU A 292 -14.22 0.46 -16.01
CA LEU A 292 -13.23 1.31 -15.34
C LEU A 292 -13.46 2.81 -15.56
N ASP A 293 -14.07 3.22 -16.68
CA ASP A 293 -14.50 4.60 -16.91
C ASP A 293 -15.62 5.01 -15.92
N LYS A 294 -16.49 4.07 -15.50
CA LYS A 294 -17.47 4.30 -14.40
C LYS A 294 -16.78 4.39 -13.04
N VAL A 295 -15.79 3.54 -12.78
CA VAL A 295 -14.96 3.61 -11.55
C VAL A 295 -14.25 4.97 -11.46
N TYR A 296 -13.67 5.45 -12.56
CA TYR A 296 -13.06 6.78 -12.62
C TYR A 296 -14.08 7.91 -12.35
N ALA A 297 -15.34 7.73 -12.73
CA ALA A 297 -16.41 8.72 -12.49
C ALA A 297 -16.98 8.71 -11.07
N ASP A 298 -16.82 7.61 -10.30
CA ASP A 298 -17.39 7.46 -8.96
C ASP A 298 -16.73 8.41 -7.92
N PRO A 299 -17.44 9.43 -7.39
CA PRO A 299 -16.87 10.36 -6.42
C PRO A 299 -16.68 9.76 -5.01
N SER A 300 -17.23 8.57 -4.74
CA SER A 300 -17.04 7.87 -3.46
C SER A 300 -15.70 7.11 -3.38
N LEU A 301 -14.97 6.99 -4.49
CA LEU A 301 -13.69 6.29 -4.55
C LEU A 301 -12.48 7.22 -4.34
N PRO A 302 -11.42 6.72 -3.68
CA PRO A 302 -10.15 7.45 -3.52
C PRO A 302 -9.51 7.92 -4.82
N ILE A 303 -8.72 9.00 -4.74
CA ILE A 303 -7.97 9.55 -5.88
C ILE A 303 -7.09 8.49 -6.54
N SER A 304 -6.36 7.72 -5.72
CA SER A 304 -5.48 6.63 -6.17
C SER A 304 -6.20 5.57 -7.01
N ASP A 305 -7.41 5.20 -6.60
CA ASP A 305 -8.16 4.08 -7.17
C ASP A 305 -8.75 4.46 -8.52
N ARG A 306 -9.23 5.70 -8.59
CA ARG A 306 -9.73 6.35 -9.81
C ARG A 306 -8.58 6.61 -10.79
N LEU A 307 -7.43 7.08 -10.33
CA LEU A 307 -6.24 7.28 -11.16
C LEU A 307 -5.70 5.94 -11.70
N GLY A 308 -5.65 4.90 -10.88
CA GLY A 308 -5.14 3.57 -11.24
C GLY A 308 -5.84 2.93 -12.44
N THR A 309 -7.10 3.30 -12.71
CA THR A 309 -7.83 2.88 -13.93
C THR A 309 -7.14 3.26 -15.24
N ALA A 310 -6.30 4.31 -15.23
CA ALA A 310 -5.54 4.74 -16.39
C ALA A 310 -4.47 3.72 -16.81
N TYR A 311 -3.84 3.03 -15.83
CA TYR A 311 -2.85 1.99 -16.10
C TYR A 311 -3.47 0.84 -16.89
N ALA A 312 -4.69 0.43 -16.53
CA ALA A 312 -5.37 -0.63 -17.25
C ALA A 312 -5.66 -0.26 -18.72
N ARG A 313 -6.04 1.00 -18.98
CA ARG A 313 -6.27 1.48 -20.35
C ARG A 313 -4.98 1.45 -21.19
N ILE A 314 -3.83 1.75 -20.58
CA ILE A 314 -2.50 1.60 -21.20
C ILE A 314 -2.22 0.13 -21.55
N GLN A 315 -2.36 -0.79 -20.60
CA GLN A 315 -2.06 -2.21 -20.82
C GLN A 315 -2.99 -2.87 -21.86
N LEU A 316 -4.28 -2.49 -21.88
CA LEU A 316 -5.22 -2.97 -22.90
C LEU A 316 -4.90 -2.43 -24.30
N ALA A 317 -4.38 -1.20 -24.41
CA ALA A 317 -3.90 -0.64 -25.67
C ALA A 317 -2.62 -1.35 -26.16
N ARG A 318 -1.68 -1.63 -25.24
CA ARG A 318 -0.48 -2.44 -25.51
C ARG A 318 -0.84 -3.82 -26.04
N LEU A 319 -1.76 -4.52 -25.36
CA LEU A 319 -2.28 -5.82 -25.78
C LEU A 319 -2.89 -5.76 -27.19
N ALA A 320 -3.68 -4.73 -27.50
CA ALA A 320 -4.31 -4.55 -28.81
C ALA A 320 -3.29 -4.27 -29.94
N GLN A 321 -2.16 -3.64 -29.61
CA GLN A 321 -1.06 -3.37 -30.53
C GLN A 321 0.01 -4.48 -30.59
N GLY A 322 -0.11 -5.53 -29.77
CA GLY A 322 0.91 -6.58 -29.66
C GLY A 322 2.21 -6.12 -29.01
N GLN A 323 2.17 -5.04 -28.21
CA GLN A 323 3.30 -4.58 -27.40
C GLN A 323 3.41 -5.40 -26.11
N PRO A 324 4.59 -5.39 -25.44
CA PRO A 324 4.75 -5.95 -24.09
C PRO A 324 3.72 -5.38 -23.11
N THR A 325 3.19 -6.23 -22.25
CA THR A 325 2.17 -5.90 -21.24
C THR A 325 2.69 -6.15 -19.83
N GLU A 326 1.86 -5.99 -18.80
CA GLU A 326 2.22 -6.31 -17.40
C GLU A 326 2.59 -7.78 -17.15
N THR A 327 2.39 -8.66 -18.14
CA THR A 327 2.79 -10.08 -18.08
C THR A 327 4.24 -10.34 -18.48
N GLU A 328 4.93 -9.34 -19.04
CA GLU A 328 6.32 -9.42 -19.49
C GLU A 328 7.24 -8.62 -18.57
N ALA A 329 8.48 -9.07 -18.39
CA ALA A 329 9.48 -8.31 -17.64
C ALA A 329 9.80 -6.99 -18.36
N GLU A 330 10.04 -5.92 -17.60
CA GLU A 330 10.19 -4.55 -18.12
C GLU A 330 10.99 -4.48 -19.43
N PRO A 331 10.42 -3.90 -20.50
CA PRO A 331 11.07 -3.90 -21.79
C PRO A 331 12.34 -3.05 -21.75
N LYS A 332 13.48 -3.67 -22.02
CA LYS A 332 14.82 -3.04 -22.11
C LYS A 332 14.96 -2.06 -23.30
N ARG A 333 13.86 -1.60 -23.88
CA ARG A 333 13.75 -0.71 -25.04
C ARG A 333 12.55 0.18 -24.85
N GLN A 334 12.63 1.43 -25.32
CA GLN A 334 11.47 2.32 -25.41
C GLN A 334 10.33 1.61 -26.16
N GLN A 335 9.14 1.62 -25.56
CA GLN A 335 7.96 1.02 -26.16
C GLN A 335 7.46 1.87 -27.35
N PRO A 336 6.82 1.25 -28.36
CA PRO A 336 6.17 2.00 -29.43
C PRO A 336 5.07 2.94 -28.89
N PRO A 337 4.81 4.09 -29.55
CA PRO A 337 3.85 5.07 -29.06
C PRO A 337 2.42 4.50 -29.00
N LEU A 338 1.71 4.84 -27.94
CA LEU A 338 0.31 4.47 -27.72
C LEU A 338 -0.65 5.30 -28.59
N PRO A 339 -1.90 4.83 -28.77
CA PRO A 339 -2.95 5.61 -29.43
C PRO A 339 -3.18 6.98 -28.77
N LYS A 340 -3.40 8.03 -29.56
CA LYS A 340 -3.51 9.42 -29.07
C LYS A 340 -4.61 9.61 -28.03
N ASP A 341 -5.73 8.92 -28.18
CA ASP A 341 -6.86 8.95 -27.24
C ASP A 341 -6.51 8.32 -25.89
N VAL A 342 -5.68 7.28 -25.88
CA VAL A 342 -5.16 6.67 -24.64
C VAL A 342 -4.23 7.64 -23.92
N VAL A 343 -3.33 8.29 -24.66
CA VAL A 343 -2.43 9.32 -24.13
C VAL A 343 -3.23 10.49 -23.54
N GLU A 344 -4.22 11.01 -24.28
CA GLU A 344 -5.09 12.12 -23.84
C GLU A 344 -5.88 11.78 -22.56
N VAL A 345 -6.47 10.58 -22.48
CA VAL A 345 -7.17 10.11 -21.27
C VAL A 345 -6.21 10.01 -20.08
N VAL A 346 -4.97 9.54 -20.27
CA VAL A 346 -3.99 9.47 -19.19
C VAL A 346 -3.61 10.86 -18.69
N HIS A 347 -3.31 11.81 -19.58
CA HIS A 347 -3.05 13.20 -19.19
C HIS A 347 -4.24 13.82 -18.44
N GLN A 348 -5.47 13.59 -18.91
CA GLN A 348 -6.68 14.10 -18.24
C GLN A 348 -6.81 13.55 -16.82
N ARG A 349 -6.61 12.23 -16.62
CA ARG A 349 -6.72 11.59 -15.30
C ARG A 349 -5.59 12.00 -14.36
N VAL A 350 -4.37 12.14 -14.89
CA VAL A 350 -3.21 12.65 -14.15
C VAL A 350 -3.47 14.08 -13.69
N GLN A 351 -3.86 14.99 -14.58
CA GLN A 351 -4.15 16.39 -14.25
C GLN A 351 -5.27 16.50 -13.20
N TRP A 352 -6.36 15.76 -13.39
CA TRP A 352 -7.45 15.70 -12.41
C TRP A 352 -6.94 15.23 -11.02
N ALA A 353 -6.11 14.19 -10.97
CA ALA A 353 -5.64 13.63 -9.71
C ALA A 353 -4.65 14.56 -9.00
N THR A 354 -3.73 15.20 -9.74
CA THR A 354 -2.74 16.15 -9.20
C THR A 354 -3.38 17.44 -8.72
N ASP A 355 -4.46 17.89 -9.37
CA ASP A 355 -5.28 19.02 -8.95
C ASP A 355 -6.17 18.67 -7.76
N THR A 356 -6.72 17.45 -7.69
CA THR A 356 -7.64 17.03 -6.62
C THR A 356 -6.89 16.76 -5.31
N ALA A 357 -5.68 16.19 -5.35
CA ALA A 357 -4.90 15.85 -4.15
C ALA A 357 -4.39 17.10 -3.41
N LYS A 358 -4.96 17.42 -2.24
CA LYS A 358 -4.66 18.65 -1.47
C LYS A 358 -3.80 18.39 -0.24
N THR A 359 -4.10 17.34 0.53
CA THR A 359 -3.39 16.99 1.76
C THR A 359 -2.09 16.25 1.48
N ASP A 360 -1.15 16.28 2.43
CA ASP A 360 0.14 15.61 2.29
C ASP A 360 -0.01 14.10 2.03
N GLU A 361 -0.98 13.45 2.69
CA GLU A 361 -1.26 12.02 2.51
C GLU A 361 -1.88 11.72 1.13
N GLU A 362 -2.80 12.56 0.64
CA GLU A 362 -3.35 12.42 -0.71
C GLU A 362 -2.26 12.59 -1.77
N ARG A 363 -1.38 13.59 -1.61
CA ARG A 363 -0.30 13.83 -2.58
C ARG A 363 0.76 12.72 -2.54
N GLN A 364 1.21 12.33 -1.33
CA GLN A 364 2.16 11.24 -1.16
C GLN A 364 1.63 9.90 -1.69
N SER A 365 0.31 9.69 -1.74
CA SER A 365 -0.32 8.51 -2.35
C SER A 365 -0.61 8.61 -3.85
N THR A 366 -0.57 9.82 -4.43
CA THR A 366 -0.99 10.07 -5.82
C THR A 366 0.19 10.34 -6.77
N ILE A 367 1.20 11.10 -6.34
CA ILE A 367 2.14 11.76 -7.26
C ILE A 367 3.04 10.79 -8.03
N SER A 368 3.57 9.75 -7.37
CA SER A 368 4.42 8.75 -8.05
C SER A 368 3.62 7.90 -9.04
N THR A 369 2.37 7.53 -8.72
CA THR A 369 1.47 6.88 -9.69
C THR A 369 1.18 7.79 -10.89
N ALA A 370 1.00 9.09 -10.66
CA ALA A 370 0.76 10.06 -11.73
C ALA A 370 1.98 10.26 -12.64
N ALA A 371 3.19 10.33 -12.08
CA ALA A 371 4.44 10.43 -12.83
C ALA A 371 4.77 9.14 -13.59
N ALA A 372 4.59 7.97 -12.97
CA ALA A 372 4.71 6.68 -13.63
C ALA A 372 3.74 6.55 -14.83
N LEU A 373 2.48 6.97 -14.69
CA LEU A 373 1.51 6.98 -15.79
C LEU A 373 1.93 7.89 -16.96
N LEU A 374 2.50 9.07 -16.67
CA LEU A 374 3.05 9.96 -17.70
C LEU A 374 4.25 9.31 -18.42
N SER A 375 5.16 8.67 -17.67
CA SER A 375 6.28 7.93 -18.24
C SER A 375 5.82 6.75 -19.12
N GLU A 376 4.79 6.01 -18.70
CA GLU A 376 4.22 4.87 -19.42
C GLU A 376 3.56 5.26 -20.76
N VAL A 377 3.08 6.50 -20.90
CA VAL A 377 2.60 7.07 -22.19
C VAL A 377 3.67 7.80 -22.99
N GLY A 378 4.91 7.85 -22.50
CA GLY A 378 6.06 8.46 -23.18
C GLY A 378 6.32 9.93 -22.85
N ASP A 379 5.56 10.55 -21.94
CA ASP A 379 5.82 11.92 -21.47
C ASP A 379 6.65 11.94 -20.16
N GLY A 380 7.91 11.50 -20.29
CA GLY A 380 8.89 11.62 -19.22
C GLY A 380 9.21 13.07 -18.82
N SER A 381 8.89 14.06 -19.67
CA SER A 381 9.13 15.48 -19.37
C SER A 381 8.09 16.04 -18.40
N ALA A 382 6.81 15.72 -18.60
CA ALA A 382 5.76 16.04 -17.65
C ALA A 382 5.93 15.25 -16.34
N ALA A 383 6.37 13.99 -16.42
CA ALA A 383 6.68 13.18 -15.22
C ALA A 383 7.78 13.85 -14.37
N GLU A 384 8.89 14.26 -14.98
CA GLU A 384 9.97 14.96 -14.28
C GLU A 384 9.51 16.29 -13.68
N GLN A 385 8.77 17.11 -14.44
CA GLN A 385 8.23 18.38 -13.93
C GLN A 385 7.31 18.19 -12.72
N LEU A 386 6.45 17.17 -12.75
CA LEU A 386 5.54 16.83 -11.64
C LEU A 386 6.32 16.42 -10.39
N LEU A 387 7.31 15.55 -10.53
CA LEU A 387 8.14 15.08 -9.41
C LEU A 387 8.99 16.20 -8.82
N LEU A 388 9.62 17.03 -9.66
CA LEU A 388 10.40 18.21 -9.23
C LEU A 388 9.55 19.21 -8.44
N ALA A 389 8.29 19.45 -8.86
CA ALA A 389 7.36 20.32 -8.16
C ALA A 389 6.91 19.76 -6.79
N GLU A 390 6.95 18.45 -6.59
CA GLU A 390 6.57 17.82 -5.32
C GLU A 390 7.71 17.77 -4.29
N LEU A 391 8.98 17.86 -4.71
CA LEU A 391 10.15 17.80 -3.81
C LEU A 391 10.15 18.86 -2.71
N SER A 392 9.53 20.01 -2.93
CA SER A 392 9.41 21.09 -1.92
C SER A 392 8.17 20.95 -1.03
N ARG A 393 7.23 20.08 -1.40
CA ARG A 393 5.94 19.87 -0.72
C ARG A 393 5.95 18.62 0.16
N SER A 394 6.60 17.56 -0.28
CA SER A 394 6.64 16.28 0.43
C SER A 394 7.47 16.36 1.72
N LYS A 395 6.98 15.69 2.76
CA LYS A 395 7.72 15.41 4.00
C LYS A 395 8.85 14.39 3.82
N THR A 396 8.84 13.64 2.71
CA THR A 396 9.81 12.59 2.40
C THR A 396 10.31 12.73 0.95
N PRO A 397 10.96 13.86 0.59
CA PRO A 397 11.28 14.17 -0.80
C PRO A 397 12.31 13.20 -1.41
N TYR A 398 13.13 12.54 -0.58
CA TYR A 398 14.01 11.45 -0.99
C TYR A 398 13.27 10.28 -1.67
N TYR A 399 11.95 10.16 -1.47
CA TYR A 399 11.13 9.13 -2.11
C TYR A 399 11.05 9.27 -3.63
N TYR A 400 10.94 10.50 -4.14
CA TYR A 400 10.77 10.77 -5.58
C TYR A 400 12.10 10.89 -6.33
N MET A 401 13.22 11.03 -5.63
CA MET A 401 14.53 11.24 -6.24
C MET A 401 15.03 10.02 -7.03
N PRO A 402 14.78 8.75 -6.66
CA PRO A 402 15.04 7.62 -7.54
C PRO A 402 14.26 7.67 -8.85
N GLU A 403 12.98 8.02 -8.82
CA GLU A 403 12.14 8.14 -10.03
C GLU A 403 12.66 9.25 -10.97
N LEU A 404 13.13 10.36 -10.40
CA LEU A 404 13.88 11.41 -11.14
C LEU A 404 15.23 10.91 -11.69
N ALA A 405 15.89 9.97 -11.02
CA ALA A 405 17.12 9.37 -11.51
C ALA A 405 16.85 8.43 -12.69
N ASP A 406 15.79 7.61 -12.61
CA ASP A 406 15.37 6.71 -13.67
C ASP A 406 14.97 7.49 -14.95
N LEU A 407 14.22 8.58 -14.80
CA LEU A 407 13.90 9.50 -15.90
C LEU A 407 15.14 10.19 -16.51
N ALA A 408 16.20 10.42 -15.72
CA ALA A 408 17.48 10.92 -16.20
C ALA A 408 18.30 9.83 -16.93
N GLU A 409 18.27 8.60 -16.44
CA GLU A 409 18.91 7.45 -17.09
C GLU A 409 18.25 7.09 -18.43
N GLN A 410 16.92 7.10 -18.50
CA GLN A 410 16.15 6.83 -19.72
C GLN A 410 16.49 7.77 -20.88
N ARG A 411 16.89 9.02 -20.59
CA ARG A 411 17.37 10.00 -21.58
C ARG A 411 18.90 10.02 -21.76
N GLY A 412 19.62 9.12 -21.11
CA GLY A 412 21.08 8.98 -21.19
C GLY A 412 21.89 9.92 -20.30
N ASP A 413 21.26 10.72 -19.43
CA ASP A 413 21.93 11.64 -18.51
C ASP A 413 22.37 10.92 -17.21
N LYS A 414 23.41 10.10 -17.37
CA LYS A 414 24.03 9.32 -16.27
C LYS A 414 24.47 10.19 -15.10
N LYS A 415 24.89 11.44 -15.36
CA LYS A 415 25.41 12.34 -14.33
C LYS A 415 24.28 12.84 -13.43
N THR A 416 23.16 13.27 -14.03
CA THR A 416 21.98 13.69 -13.27
C THR A 416 21.32 12.52 -12.55
N ALA A 417 21.29 11.33 -13.15
CA ALA A 417 20.82 10.12 -12.49
C ALA A 417 21.61 9.79 -11.20
N LEU A 418 22.95 9.77 -11.28
CA LEU A 418 23.81 9.56 -10.11
C LEU A 418 23.68 10.67 -9.06
N LEU A 419 23.49 11.93 -9.49
CA LEU A 419 23.27 13.06 -8.57
C LEU A 419 21.96 12.89 -7.78
N TRP A 420 20.88 12.46 -8.45
CA TRP A 420 19.60 12.22 -7.80
C TRP A 420 19.66 11.03 -6.84
N LEU A 421 20.24 9.89 -7.24
CA LEU A 421 20.43 8.74 -6.35
C LEU A 421 21.27 9.09 -5.11
N LYS A 422 22.36 9.83 -5.30
CA LYS A 422 23.18 10.32 -4.16
C LYS A 422 22.35 11.22 -3.25
N ARG A 423 21.64 12.21 -3.78
CA ARG A 423 20.82 13.14 -2.99
C ARG A 423 19.72 12.41 -2.24
N ALA A 424 19.12 11.38 -2.87
CA ALA A 424 18.13 10.52 -2.25
C ALA A 424 18.71 9.79 -1.04
N TYR A 425 19.89 9.17 -1.18
CA TYR A 425 20.58 8.50 -0.08
C TYR A 425 21.06 9.48 1.01
N ASP A 426 21.63 10.62 0.65
CA ASP A 426 22.10 11.62 1.63
C ASP A 426 20.93 12.15 2.49
N SER A 427 19.74 12.32 1.90
CA SER A 427 18.55 12.84 2.58
C SER A 427 17.57 11.79 3.12
N ALA A 428 17.83 10.49 2.89
CA ALA A 428 17.04 9.39 3.43
C ALA A 428 17.11 9.35 4.97
N GLN A 429 15.97 9.06 5.60
CA GLN A 429 15.79 9.07 7.06
C GLN A 429 15.31 7.70 7.54
N GLY A 430 15.82 7.26 8.70
CA GLY A 430 15.51 5.96 9.28
C GLY A 430 16.50 4.85 8.89
N PRO A 431 16.82 3.90 9.79
CA PRO A 431 17.85 2.88 9.59
C PRO A 431 17.65 1.96 8.37
N ALA A 432 16.47 1.38 8.20
CA ALA A 432 16.19 0.45 7.10
C ALA A 432 16.04 1.19 5.76
N THR A 433 15.52 2.41 5.80
CA THR A 433 15.34 3.31 4.67
C THR A 433 16.69 3.88 4.19
N ARG A 434 17.61 4.30 5.08
CA ARG A 434 18.98 4.67 4.68
C ARG A 434 19.70 3.53 3.97
N VAL A 435 19.59 2.29 4.47
CA VAL A 435 20.19 1.14 3.79
C VAL A 435 19.57 0.89 2.40
N GLN A 436 18.23 0.93 2.25
CA GLN A 436 17.62 0.72 0.94
C GLN A 436 18.07 1.78 -0.08
N TRP A 437 18.07 3.06 0.28
CA TRP A 437 18.47 4.13 -0.63
C TRP A 437 19.98 4.11 -0.91
N GLY A 438 20.79 3.72 0.06
CA GLY A 438 22.22 3.48 -0.12
C GLY A 438 22.50 2.35 -1.11
N VAL A 439 21.79 1.22 -1.00
CA VAL A 439 21.85 0.12 -1.99
C VAL A 439 21.52 0.63 -3.39
N MET A 440 20.47 1.43 -3.55
CA MET A 440 20.07 2.00 -4.85
C MET A 440 21.15 2.94 -5.42
N TYR A 441 21.84 3.71 -4.58
CA TYR A 441 22.95 4.56 -5.03
C TYR A 441 24.18 3.74 -5.47
N VAL A 442 24.54 2.68 -4.73
CA VAL A 442 25.67 1.81 -5.13
C VAL A 442 25.36 1.04 -6.41
N ASP A 443 24.13 0.53 -6.56
CA ASP A 443 23.65 -0.06 -7.82
C ASP A 443 23.74 0.95 -8.99
N GLY A 444 23.29 2.18 -8.78
CA GLY A 444 23.46 3.28 -9.74
C GLY A 444 24.92 3.50 -10.13
N LEU A 445 25.85 3.53 -9.17
CA LEU A 445 27.29 3.63 -9.46
C LEU A 445 27.80 2.44 -10.30
N ILE A 446 27.42 1.21 -9.93
CA ILE A 446 27.78 -0.02 -10.66
C ILE A 446 27.27 0.02 -12.10
N ARG A 447 26.07 0.54 -12.37
CA ARG A 447 25.49 0.61 -13.72
C ARG A 447 25.98 1.79 -14.54
N LEU A 448 26.08 2.97 -13.93
CA LEU A 448 26.26 4.25 -14.63
C LEU A 448 27.70 4.76 -14.63
N SER A 449 28.50 4.41 -13.62
CA SER A 449 29.91 4.78 -13.48
C SER A 449 30.77 3.57 -13.06
N PRO A 450 30.73 2.43 -13.80
CA PRO A 450 31.30 1.16 -13.37
C PRO A 450 32.82 1.15 -13.20
N ASP A 451 33.52 2.14 -13.75
CA ASP A 451 34.97 2.29 -13.64
C ASP A 451 35.40 3.10 -12.39
N ASP A 452 34.45 3.79 -11.73
CA ASP A 452 34.67 4.48 -10.46
C ASP A 452 34.71 3.48 -9.27
N SER A 453 35.76 2.67 -9.26
CA SER A 453 35.97 1.64 -8.23
C SER A 453 36.08 2.25 -6.82
N ALA A 454 36.61 3.47 -6.71
CA ALA A 454 36.73 4.18 -5.44
C ALA A 454 35.38 4.71 -4.94
N GLY A 455 34.54 5.28 -5.81
CA GLY A 455 33.18 5.69 -5.47
C GLY A 455 32.29 4.51 -5.09
N ILE A 456 32.37 3.41 -5.84
CA ILE A 456 31.64 2.15 -5.54
C ILE A 456 32.07 1.60 -4.18
N GLU A 457 33.38 1.51 -3.91
CA GLU A 457 33.89 1.03 -2.62
C GLU A 457 33.50 1.95 -1.45
N GLY A 458 33.63 3.27 -1.60
CA GLY A 458 33.31 4.24 -0.57
C GLY A 458 31.82 4.23 -0.22
N ALA A 459 30.94 4.23 -1.23
CA ALA A 459 29.50 4.15 -1.04
C ALA A 459 29.09 2.81 -0.40
N ALA A 460 29.58 1.67 -0.92
CA ALA A 460 29.28 0.36 -0.34
C ALA A 460 29.79 0.23 1.12
N THR A 461 30.97 0.78 1.42
CA THR A 461 31.52 0.83 2.79
C THR A 461 30.63 1.63 3.72
N GLN A 462 30.09 2.77 3.27
CA GLN A 462 29.14 3.56 4.06
C GLN A 462 27.86 2.75 4.34
N VAL A 463 27.29 2.10 3.33
CA VAL A 463 26.07 1.28 3.48
C VAL A 463 26.27 0.09 4.43
N ILE A 464 27.46 -0.54 4.43
CA ILE A 464 27.85 -1.55 5.44
C ILE A 464 27.93 -0.93 6.84
N GLY A 465 28.40 0.30 6.97
CA GLY A 465 28.38 1.05 8.23
C GLY A 465 26.98 1.33 8.76
N GLU A 466 26.08 1.81 7.90
CA GLU A 466 24.66 2.05 8.22
C GLU A 466 23.98 0.76 8.71
N LEU A 467 24.27 -0.38 8.06
CA LEU A 467 23.78 -1.70 8.46
C LEU A 467 24.32 -2.14 9.83
N ALA A 468 25.61 -1.94 10.08
CA ALA A 468 26.28 -2.36 11.30
C ALA A 468 25.80 -1.59 12.54
N GLY A 469 25.34 -0.35 12.37
CA GLY A 469 24.78 0.47 13.45
C GLY A 469 23.39 0.07 13.94
N GLN A 470 22.80 -1.01 13.41
CA GLN A 470 21.40 -1.39 13.66
C GLN A 470 21.31 -2.71 14.45
N PRO A 471 20.62 -2.74 15.61
CA PRO A 471 20.46 -3.96 16.41
C PRO A 471 19.85 -5.15 15.65
N ASP A 472 18.96 -4.88 14.69
CA ASP A 472 18.35 -5.85 13.78
C ASP A 472 18.72 -5.61 12.31
N GLY A 473 19.88 -5.00 12.04
CA GLY A 473 20.28 -4.52 10.71
C GLY A 473 20.13 -5.57 9.61
N TYR A 474 20.59 -6.80 9.84
CA TYR A 474 20.53 -7.85 8.82
C TYR A 474 19.25 -8.71 8.87
N ARG A 475 18.08 -8.06 8.91
CA ARG A 475 16.76 -8.73 8.85
C ARG A 475 15.87 -8.19 7.72
N GLN A 476 14.85 -8.99 7.38
CA GLN A 476 13.81 -8.72 6.37
C GLN A 476 14.24 -7.85 5.19
N ARG A 477 13.67 -6.65 5.06
CA ARG A 477 13.83 -5.74 3.93
C ARG A 477 15.29 -5.36 3.77
N THR A 478 15.96 -5.04 4.87
CA THR A 478 17.36 -4.68 4.90
C THR A 478 18.25 -5.84 4.44
N ARG A 479 18.02 -7.06 4.94
CA ARG A 479 18.68 -8.29 4.45
C ARG A 479 18.46 -8.52 2.95
N GLN A 480 17.22 -8.41 2.47
CA GLN A 480 16.88 -8.63 1.06
C GLN A 480 17.61 -7.65 0.14
N ARG A 481 17.58 -6.34 0.47
CA ARG A 481 18.30 -5.31 -0.30
C ARG A 481 19.82 -5.52 -0.26
N PHE A 482 20.39 -5.90 0.88
CA PHE A 482 21.80 -6.26 0.96
C PHE A 482 22.16 -7.51 0.15
N ALA A 483 21.33 -8.55 0.16
CA ALA A 483 21.59 -9.75 -0.64
C ALA A 483 21.66 -9.43 -2.14
N THR A 484 20.77 -8.56 -2.64
CA THR A 484 20.85 -8.01 -4.01
C THR A 484 22.15 -7.25 -4.24
N LEU A 485 22.51 -6.30 -3.39
CA LEU A 485 23.75 -5.52 -3.55
C LEU A 485 25.01 -6.41 -3.58
N GLY A 486 25.04 -7.45 -2.74
CA GLY A 486 26.14 -8.41 -2.69
C GLY A 486 26.26 -9.22 -3.97
N ASN A 487 25.14 -9.54 -4.63
CA ASN A 487 25.14 -10.17 -5.94
C ASN A 487 25.70 -9.23 -7.02
N GLU A 488 25.22 -7.98 -7.07
CA GLU A 488 25.67 -7.01 -8.08
C GLU A 488 27.16 -6.67 -7.94
N LEU A 489 27.67 -6.52 -6.72
CA LEU A 489 29.12 -6.34 -6.47
C LEU A 489 29.94 -7.57 -6.89
N LYS A 490 29.43 -8.79 -6.70
CA LYS A 490 30.08 -10.04 -7.15
C LYS A 490 30.08 -10.18 -8.67
N ILE A 491 29.08 -9.66 -9.37
CA ILE A 491 29.03 -9.61 -10.83
C ILE A 491 30.02 -8.56 -11.34
N TRP A 492 29.90 -7.32 -10.84
CA TRP A 492 30.77 -6.20 -11.19
C TRP A 492 32.26 -6.52 -10.97
N SER A 493 32.61 -7.15 -9.85
CA SER A 493 34.01 -7.44 -9.48
C SER A 493 34.75 -8.32 -10.49
N LYS A 494 34.04 -9.23 -11.15
CA LYS A 494 34.59 -10.14 -12.18
C LYS A 494 34.92 -9.42 -13.50
N HIS A 495 34.37 -8.23 -13.70
CA HIS A 495 34.49 -7.46 -14.94
C HIS A 495 35.37 -6.20 -14.80
N ARG A 496 35.98 -5.96 -13.63
CA ARG A 496 36.87 -4.81 -13.37
C ARG A 496 38.23 -5.25 -12.83
N ARG A 497 39.29 -4.58 -13.29
CA ARG A 497 40.69 -4.89 -12.93
C ARG A 497 40.95 -4.87 -11.42
N GLU A 498 40.34 -3.93 -10.70
CA GLU A 498 40.48 -3.78 -9.24
C GLU A 498 39.30 -4.39 -8.46
N GLY A 499 38.26 -4.84 -9.17
CA GLY A 499 36.98 -5.21 -8.57
C GLY A 499 37.07 -6.36 -7.57
N GLY A 500 37.92 -7.37 -7.83
CA GLY A 500 38.18 -8.46 -6.88
C GLY A 500 38.82 -7.99 -5.57
N ALA A 501 39.72 -7.00 -5.64
CA ALA A 501 40.38 -6.43 -4.45
C ALA A 501 39.43 -5.53 -3.65
N VAL A 502 38.58 -4.75 -4.35
CA VAL A 502 37.49 -3.98 -3.73
C VAL A 502 36.50 -4.91 -3.00
N LEU A 503 36.03 -5.97 -3.68
CA LEU A 503 35.09 -6.92 -3.10
C LEU A 503 35.66 -7.59 -1.84
N ALA A 504 36.93 -8.01 -1.86
CA ALA A 504 37.59 -8.60 -0.69
C ALA A 504 37.63 -7.64 0.51
N ARG A 505 37.91 -6.33 0.30
CA ARG A 505 37.87 -5.31 1.36
C ARG A 505 36.45 -5.08 1.89
N LEU A 506 35.45 -5.04 1.01
CA LEU A 506 34.03 -4.92 1.41
C LEU A 506 33.55 -6.16 2.19
N GLN A 507 33.97 -7.37 1.80
CA GLN A 507 33.69 -8.60 2.55
C GLN A 507 34.37 -8.60 3.92
N GLN A 508 35.64 -8.20 4.01
CA GLN A 508 36.35 -8.05 5.29
C GLN A 508 35.65 -7.03 6.20
N LYS A 509 35.23 -5.88 5.65
CA LYS A 509 34.49 -4.86 6.39
C LYS A 509 33.16 -5.41 6.91
N MET A 510 32.38 -6.08 6.05
CA MET A 510 31.13 -6.76 6.44
C MET A 510 31.37 -7.77 7.55
N GLN A 511 32.40 -8.61 7.46
CA GLN A 511 32.71 -9.60 8.48
C GLN A 511 33.10 -8.97 9.82
N SER A 512 33.81 -7.82 9.82
CA SER A 512 34.09 -7.05 11.05
C SER A 512 32.84 -6.41 11.69
N SER A 513 31.76 -6.28 10.92
CA SER A 513 30.49 -5.68 11.33
C SER A 513 29.43 -6.72 11.73
N CYS A 514 29.71 -8.02 11.61
CA CYS A 514 28.75 -9.09 11.88
C CYS A 514 29.05 -9.80 13.19
N ASP A 515 28.30 -9.42 14.24
CA ASP A 515 28.32 -10.07 15.55
C ASP A 515 28.10 -11.59 15.47
N SER A 516 28.58 -12.31 16.50
CA SER A 516 28.47 -13.77 16.63
C SER A 516 27.04 -14.32 16.57
N LYS A 517 26.03 -13.48 16.83
CA LYS A 517 24.60 -13.82 16.75
C LYS A 517 24.02 -13.68 15.33
N THR A 518 24.65 -12.90 14.46
CA THR A 518 24.18 -12.61 13.08
C THR A 518 25.10 -13.18 12.00
N THR A 519 26.23 -13.78 12.37
CA THR A 519 27.24 -14.36 11.47
C THR A 519 26.63 -15.27 10.40
N SER A 520 25.74 -16.20 10.77
CA SER A 520 25.08 -17.11 9.83
C SER A 520 24.24 -16.39 8.77
N ALA A 521 23.61 -15.27 9.14
CA ALA A 521 22.84 -14.46 8.21
C ALA A 521 23.77 -13.66 7.28
N CYS A 522 24.82 -13.03 7.82
CA CYS A 522 25.84 -12.33 7.01
C CYS A 522 26.62 -13.24 6.04
N THR A 523 26.66 -14.55 6.29
CA THR A 523 27.50 -15.50 5.52
C THR A 523 27.18 -15.48 4.02
N ALA A 524 25.92 -15.21 3.61
CA ALA A 524 25.53 -15.12 2.20
C ALA A 524 26.24 -14.00 1.41
N TRP A 525 26.71 -12.95 2.09
CA TRP A 525 27.54 -11.90 1.48
C TRP A 525 29.00 -12.35 1.29
N LEU A 526 29.51 -13.16 2.22
CA LEU A 526 30.91 -13.58 2.29
C LEU A 526 31.27 -14.73 1.32
N GLY A 527 30.30 -15.53 0.88
CA GLY A 527 30.48 -16.65 -0.06
C GLY A 527 30.46 -16.29 -1.54
#